data_AF-A0A2H0RZB7-F1
#
_entry.id   AF-A0A2H0RZB7-F1
#
_cell.length_a   1.000
_cell.length_b   1.000
_cell.length_c   1.000
_cell.angle_alpha   90.00
_cell.angle_beta   90.00
_cell.angle_gamma   90.00
#
_symmetry.space_group_name_H-M   'P 1'
#
loop_
_entity.id
_entity.type
_entity.pdbx_description
1 polymer ?
#
loop_
_entity_poly.entity_id
_entity_poly.type
_entity_poly.pdbx_seq_one_letter_code
_entity_poly.pdbx_strand_id
1 'polypeptide(L)'
;MSESIELRLTDVKKMRSAGISLARTLYTFPLTILLTGELGVGKTTFMQGFAEGLGILDVITSPTFALEQRYMFPWKGEELECMHLDFYRLPQDEVEGVLSSTETCTGIRCIEWADRLPCSWTDSHIDIHINDSCSKERKVTVRFSDVLFPTREQVDAWRAEVLLPDHIQKHCDKVGELAERIGRYLAQQGQCVRPLLLRRAGELHDLLRFVDFRPGASPQDMEYTDAMRSCWNTWQKKYPGMHHEAAAAAFLHGHGFAALGDIVALHGYDGFSQEEKPMTEQGVLYYADKRLKFDEVVPLDERFADLHVRYPDFMASEKGKIMCEMARDLEKNLFPKGVPF
;
A
#
# COMPACT_ATOMS: atom_id res chain seq x y z
N MET A 1 -15.53 -0.08 -1.40
CA MET A 1 -15.22 -1.48 -1.01
C MET A 1 -14.27 -1.42 0.17
N SER A 2 -14.41 -2.30 1.15
CA SER A 2 -13.45 -2.45 2.25
C SER A 2 -12.65 -3.73 2.06
N GLU A 3 -11.45 -3.78 2.62
CA GLU A 3 -10.68 -5.02 2.74
C GLU A 3 -10.34 -5.30 4.20
N SER A 4 -10.05 -6.56 4.52
CA SER A 4 -9.67 -6.94 5.88
C SER A 4 -8.59 -7.99 5.89
N ILE A 5 -7.71 -7.89 6.89
CA ILE A 5 -6.65 -8.86 7.16
C ILE A 5 -6.75 -9.34 8.60
N GLU A 6 -6.25 -10.55 8.83
CA GLU A 6 -6.12 -11.15 10.15
C GLU A 6 -4.64 -11.38 10.44
N LEU A 7 -4.18 -10.88 11.58
CA LEU A 7 -2.83 -11.03 12.08
C LEU A 7 -2.83 -11.94 13.31
N ARG A 8 -1.82 -12.79 13.38
CA ARG A 8 -1.53 -13.68 14.52
C ARG A 8 -0.25 -13.25 15.19
N LEU A 9 -0.37 -12.67 16.38
CA LEU A 9 0.73 -11.99 17.06
C LEU A 9 1.10 -12.76 18.32
N THR A 10 2.25 -13.42 18.31
CA THR A 10 2.67 -14.36 19.37
C THR A 10 3.27 -13.70 20.59
N ASP A 11 3.64 -12.43 20.50
CA ASP A 11 4.30 -11.68 21.57
C ASP A 11 4.17 -10.16 21.39
N VAL A 12 4.65 -9.43 22.40
CA VAL A 12 4.64 -7.95 22.45
C VAL A 12 5.47 -7.33 21.32
N LYS A 13 6.56 -7.97 20.88
CA LYS A 13 7.39 -7.45 19.78
C LYS A 13 6.62 -7.55 18.46
N LYS A 14 5.88 -8.64 18.23
CA LYS A 14 4.96 -8.80 17.10
C LYS A 14 3.82 -7.79 17.13
N MET A 15 3.24 -7.51 18.31
CA MET A 15 2.24 -6.44 18.48
C MET A 15 2.79 -5.07 18.07
N ARG A 16 3.97 -4.71 18.56
CA ARG A 16 4.64 -3.45 18.20
C ARG A 16 4.99 -3.40 16.72
N SER A 17 5.52 -4.49 16.16
CA SER A 17 5.84 -4.59 14.73
C SER A 17 4.61 -4.45 13.83
N ALA A 18 3.44 -4.95 14.26
CA ALA A 18 2.20 -4.76 13.53
C ALA A 18 1.80 -3.28 13.47
N GLY A 19 1.91 -2.56 14.59
CA GLY A 19 1.75 -1.11 14.64
C GLY A 19 2.70 -0.38 13.68
N ILE A 20 4.00 -0.71 13.72
CA ILE A 20 5.01 -0.12 12.81
C ILE A 20 4.62 -0.35 11.34
N SER A 21 4.19 -1.56 10.98
CA SER A 21 3.79 -1.87 9.61
C SER A 21 2.51 -1.14 9.18
N LEU A 22 1.59 -0.83 10.11
CA LEU A 22 0.38 -0.07 9.78
C LEU A 22 0.73 1.36 9.32
N ALA A 23 1.69 2.01 9.98
CA ALA A 23 2.14 3.35 9.59
C ALA A 23 2.68 3.41 8.16
N ARG A 24 3.14 2.28 7.62
CA ARG A 24 3.69 2.14 6.27
C ARG A 24 2.68 1.76 5.19
N THR A 25 1.39 1.76 5.52
CA THR A 25 0.26 1.50 4.60
C THR A 25 -0.78 2.63 4.67
N LEU A 26 -0.35 3.85 5.01
CA LEU A 26 -1.19 5.04 5.03
C LEU A 26 -1.01 5.84 3.74
N TYR A 27 -2.12 6.32 3.19
CA TYR A 27 -2.13 7.03 1.90
C TYR A 27 -2.92 8.34 1.91
N THR A 28 -3.87 8.49 2.83
CA THR A 28 -4.82 9.60 2.84
C THR A 28 -4.93 10.19 4.24
N PHE A 29 -5.04 11.52 4.30
CA PHE A 29 -5.41 12.27 5.51
C PHE A 29 -6.50 13.29 5.17
N PRO A 30 -7.35 13.69 6.14
CA PRO A 30 -7.38 13.22 7.52
C PRO A 30 -7.77 11.74 7.63
N LEU A 31 -7.26 11.05 8.66
CA LEU A 31 -7.48 9.63 8.90
C LEU A 31 -7.99 9.38 10.31
N THR A 32 -8.95 8.47 10.46
CA THR A 32 -9.38 7.96 11.76
C THR A 32 -9.04 6.48 11.89
N ILE A 33 -8.40 6.12 12.99
CA ILE A 33 -8.05 4.74 13.35
C ILE A 33 -8.81 4.39 14.63
N LEU A 34 -9.62 3.35 14.56
CA LEU A 34 -10.45 2.87 15.64
C LEU A 34 -9.82 1.63 16.26
N LEU A 35 -9.58 1.64 17.57
CA LEU A 35 -9.00 0.52 18.30
C LEU A 35 -10.00 -0.03 19.31
N THR A 36 -10.37 -1.29 19.15
CA THR A 36 -11.28 -2.01 20.06
C THR A 36 -10.66 -3.30 20.58
N GLY A 37 -11.11 -3.72 21.75
CA GLY A 37 -10.63 -4.94 22.42
C GLY A 37 -10.62 -4.77 23.94
N GLU A 38 -10.58 -5.89 24.67
CA GLU A 38 -10.68 -5.88 26.13
C GLU A 38 -9.50 -5.14 26.82
N LEU A 39 -9.62 -4.92 28.14
CA LEU A 39 -8.54 -4.33 28.92
C LEU A 39 -7.31 -5.26 28.90
N GLY A 40 -6.12 -4.71 28.64
CA GLY A 40 -4.87 -5.49 28.65
C GLY A 40 -4.59 -6.33 27.40
N VAL A 41 -5.43 -6.27 26.36
CA VAL A 41 -5.18 -7.00 25.09
C VAL A 41 -4.01 -6.46 24.28
N GLY A 42 -3.54 -5.24 24.57
CA GLY A 42 -2.37 -4.64 23.94
C GLY A 42 -2.65 -3.45 23.01
N LYS A 43 -3.80 -2.78 23.12
CA LYS A 43 -4.15 -1.58 22.33
C LYS A 43 -3.05 -0.51 22.37
N THR A 44 -2.62 -0.10 23.57
CA THR A 44 -1.54 0.88 23.74
C THR A 44 -0.19 0.38 23.22
N THR A 45 0.11 -0.93 23.32
CA THR A 45 1.33 -1.51 22.73
C THR A 45 1.31 -1.44 21.20
N PHE A 46 0.16 -1.66 20.57
CA PHE A 46 -0.03 -1.47 19.15
C PHE A 46 0.21 0.00 18.78
N MET A 47 -0.40 0.94 19.52
CA MET A 47 -0.22 2.39 19.33
C MET A 47 1.24 2.85 19.48
N GLN A 48 1.99 2.30 20.42
CA GLN A 48 3.43 2.57 20.55
C GLN A 48 4.21 2.18 19.31
N GLY A 49 3.90 1.02 18.72
CA GLY A 49 4.51 0.60 17.46
C GLY A 49 4.09 1.48 16.29
N PHE A 50 2.81 1.85 16.23
CA PHE A 50 2.30 2.74 15.20
C PHE A 50 2.98 4.11 15.23
N ALA A 51 3.10 4.72 16.41
CA ALA A 51 3.80 5.99 16.59
C ALA A 51 5.29 5.90 16.20
N GLU A 52 5.97 4.81 16.57
CA GLU A 52 7.34 4.55 16.11
C GLU A 52 7.42 4.48 14.58
N GLY A 53 6.46 3.81 13.94
CA GLY A 53 6.38 3.72 12.47
C GLY A 53 6.12 5.07 11.79
N LEU A 54 5.42 5.99 12.45
CA LEU A 54 5.22 7.37 12.00
C LEU A 54 6.44 8.27 12.26
N GLY A 55 7.42 7.81 13.03
CA GLY A 55 8.57 8.62 13.44
C GLY A 55 8.30 9.56 14.62
N ILE A 56 7.23 9.34 15.39
CA ILE A 56 6.98 10.05 16.64
C ILE A 56 8.03 9.62 17.66
N LEU A 57 8.76 10.58 18.23
CA LEU A 57 9.85 10.33 19.18
C LEU A 57 9.36 10.33 20.65
N ASP A 58 8.18 10.86 20.90
CA ASP A 58 7.57 10.91 22.23
C ASP A 58 7.19 9.52 22.75
N VAL A 59 7.18 9.40 24.08
CA VAL A 59 6.69 8.19 24.73
C VAL A 59 5.17 8.17 24.65
N ILE A 60 4.63 7.21 23.88
CA ILE A 60 3.19 6.97 23.84
C ILE A 60 2.74 6.24 25.11
N THR A 61 1.85 6.89 25.84
CA THR A 61 1.14 6.35 27.00
C THR A 61 -0.35 6.24 26.70
N SER A 62 -1.09 5.45 27.47
CA SER A 62 -2.55 5.46 27.35
C SER A 62 -3.10 6.77 27.96
N PRO A 63 -3.88 7.56 27.20
CA PRO A 63 -4.45 8.80 27.70
C PRO A 63 -5.72 8.55 28.54
N THR A 64 -5.94 7.36 29.13
CA THR A 64 -7.16 7.03 29.90
C THR A 64 -7.61 8.11 30.89
N PHE A 65 -6.68 8.85 31.52
CA PHE A 65 -7.01 9.95 32.44
C PHE A 65 -6.97 11.34 31.79
N ALA A 66 -6.14 11.54 30.77
CA ALA A 66 -6.05 12.80 30.03
C ALA A 66 -7.16 12.94 28.98
N LEU A 67 -7.82 11.84 28.62
CA LEU A 67 -8.73 11.62 27.49
C LEU A 67 -8.08 11.81 26.11
N GLU A 68 -7.17 12.76 25.98
CA GLU A 68 -6.53 13.16 24.73
C GLU A 68 -5.03 13.43 24.93
N GLN A 69 -4.21 12.96 23.99
CA GLN A 69 -2.81 13.36 23.81
C GLN A 69 -2.56 13.68 22.33
N ARG A 70 -1.68 14.65 22.06
CA ARG A 70 -1.33 15.08 20.69
C ARG A 70 0.16 14.95 20.46
N TYR A 71 0.52 14.48 19.27
CA TYR A 71 1.89 14.23 18.86
C TYR A 71 2.10 14.74 17.43
N MET A 72 3.29 15.24 17.13
CA MET A 72 3.63 15.66 15.76
C MET A 72 4.44 14.57 15.07
N PHE A 73 4.22 14.36 13.78
CA PHE A 73 4.99 13.42 12.96
C PHE A 73 5.27 13.98 11.56
N PRO A 74 6.44 13.66 10.97
CA PRO A 74 6.76 14.07 9.61
C PRO A 74 6.02 13.21 8.58
N TRP A 75 5.49 13.84 7.53
CA TRP A 75 4.88 13.16 6.40
C TRP A 75 5.12 13.91 5.08
N LYS A 76 5.81 13.28 4.12
CA LYS A 76 6.09 13.85 2.78
C LYS A 76 6.61 15.32 2.83
N GLY A 77 7.49 15.62 3.80
CA GLY A 77 8.07 16.95 3.99
C GLY A 77 7.22 17.95 4.80
N GLU A 78 6.01 17.56 5.20
CA GLU A 78 5.13 18.34 6.08
C GLU A 78 5.13 17.75 7.50
N GLU A 79 4.62 18.52 8.47
CA GLU A 79 4.42 18.06 9.85
C GLU A 79 2.92 17.94 10.12
N LEU A 80 2.47 16.74 10.49
CA LEU A 80 1.06 16.43 10.77
C LEU A 80 0.85 16.07 12.24
N GLU A 81 -0.38 16.24 12.73
CA GLU A 81 -0.78 15.91 14.10
C GLU A 81 -1.36 14.49 14.18
N CYS A 82 -0.93 13.70 15.15
CA CYS A 82 -1.55 12.47 15.59
C CYS A 82 -2.18 12.68 16.97
N MET A 83 -3.51 12.67 17.02
CA MET A 83 -4.31 12.76 18.23
C MET A 83 -4.68 11.37 18.74
N HIS A 84 -4.29 11.04 19.96
CA HIS A 84 -4.61 9.79 20.64
C HIS A 84 -5.70 10.03 21.68
N LEU A 85 -6.87 9.45 21.44
CA LEU A 85 -8.06 9.52 22.28
C LEU A 85 -8.31 8.19 22.97
N ASP A 86 -8.77 8.21 24.21
CA ASP A 86 -9.18 7.01 24.96
C ASP A 86 -10.55 7.24 25.60
N PHE A 87 -11.56 6.56 25.07
CA PHE A 87 -12.93 6.71 25.54
C PHE A 87 -13.30 5.76 26.67
N TYR A 88 -12.37 4.99 27.25
CA TYR A 88 -12.68 4.00 28.30
C TYR A 88 -13.50 4.56 29.47
N ARG A 89 -13.15 5.76 29.94
CA ARG A 89 -13.75 6.38 31.14
C ARG A 89 -14.76 7.48 30.87
N LEU A 90 -14.92 7.88 29.60
CA LEU A 90 -15.81 8.98 29.23
C LEU A 90 -17.27 8.58 29.47
N PRO A 91 -18.19 9.43 29.96
CA PRO A 91 -19.62 9.12 29.94
C PRO A 91 -20.16 8.99 28.51
N GLN A 92 -21.17 8.14 28.27
CA GLN A 92 -21.63 7.86 26.90
C GLN A 92 -22.24 9.10 26.20
N ASP A 93 -22.87 9.98 26.97
CA ASP A 93 -23.44 11.25 26.53
C ASP A 93 -22.39 12.34 26.25
N GLU A 94 -21.14 12.14 26.67
CA GLU A 94 -20.03 13.07 26.39
C GLU A 94 -19.21 12.68 25.15
N VAL A 95 -19.31 11.43 24.68
CA VAL A 95 -18.51 10.91 23.55
C VAL A 95 -18.66 11.76 22.29
N GLU A 96 -19.89 12.12 21.93
CA GLU A 96 -20.16 12.91 20.72
C GLU A 96 -19.57 14.32 20.81
N GLY A 97 -19.65 14.96 21.99
CA GLY A 97 -19.08 16.28 22.22
C GLY A 97 -17.55 16.30 22.09
N VAL A 98 -16.87 15.29 22.65
CA VAL A 98 -15.41 15.14 22.51
C VAL A 98 -15.04 14.82 21.06
N LEU A 99 -15.81 13.98 20.38
CA LEU A 99 -15.53 13.65 18.98
C LEU A 99 -15.63 14.89 18.08
N SER A 100 -16.68 15.70 18.24
CA SER A 100 -16.85 16.95 17.49
C SER A 100 -15.77 17.99 17.78
N SER A 101 -15.16 18.01 18.97
CA SER A 101 -14.04 18.94 19.26
C SER A 101 -12.74 18.57 18.52
N THR A 102 -12.70 17.42 17.86
CA THR A 102 -11.52 16.90 17.15
C THR A 102 -11.64 16.95 15.63
N GLU A 103 -12.75 17.47 15.10
CA GLU A 103 -13.03 17.56 13.65
C GLU A 103 -11.99 18.40 12.87
N THR A 104 -11.25 19.27 13.57
CA THR A 104 -10.19 20.09 12.98
C THR A 104 -8.85 19.36 12.80
N CYS A 105 -8.73 18.13 13.30
CA CYS A 105 -7.52 17.32 13.13
C CYS A 105 -7.33 16.93 11.67
N THR A 106 -6.30 17.48 11.02
CA THR A 106 -5.99 17.21 9.61
C THR A 106 -5.10 15.98 9.41
N GLY A 107 -4.48 15.48 10.47
CA GLY A 107 -3.62 14.30 10.45
C GLY A 107 -4.39 13.03 10.82
N ILE A 108 -4.11 12.47 12.00
CA ILE A 108 -4.63 11.17 12.42
C ILE A 108 -5.34 11.27 13.76
N ARG A 109 -6.57 10.76 13.84
CA ARG A 109 -7.27 10.48 15.11
C ARG A 109 -7.18 9.00 15.42
N CYS A 110 -6.50 8.63 16.50
CA CYS A 110 -6.43 7.26 17.00
C CYS A 110 -7.32 7.13 18.23
N ILE A 111 -8.42 6.38 18.13
CA ILE A 111 -9.45 6.30 19.17
C ILE A 111 -9.44 4.90 19.79
N GLU A 112 -9.00 4.78 21.04
CA GLU A 112 -9.19 3.57 21.84
C GLU A 112 -10.61 3.50 22.41
N TRP A 113 -11.14 2.28 22.52
CA TRP A 113 -12.54 2.02 22.93
C TRP A 113 -13.56 2.62 21.96
N ALA A 114 -13.25 2.49 20.66
CA ALA A 114 -14.09 2.98 19.58
C ALA A 114 -15.46 2.28 19.49
N ASP A 115 -15.67 1.17 20.18
CA ASP A 115 -17.00 0.54 20.38
C ASP A 115 -18.01 1.46 21.08
N ARG A 116 -17.52 2.54 21.69
CA ARG A 116 -18.33 3.58 22.33
C ARG A 116 -18.78 4.69 21.39
N LEU A 117 -18.27 4.72 20.14
CA LEU A 117 -18.71 5.68 19.15
C LEU A 117 -20.20 5.54 18.84
N PRO A 118 -20.88 6.63 18.45
CA PRO A 118 -22.26 6.55 18.00
C PRO A 118 -22.43 5.57 16.83
N CYS A 119 -23.52 4.80 16.80
CA CYS A 119 -23.83 3.90 15.68
C CYS A 119 -23.99 4.64 14.33
N SER A 120 -24.17 5.95 14.36
CA SER A 120 -24.24 6.83 13.19
C SER A 120 -22.87 7.18 12.59
N TRP A 121 -21.76 6.81 13.24
CA TRP A 121 -20.42 7.08 12.73
C TRP A 121 -20.16 6.29 11.44
N THR A 122 -19.98 7.03 10.34
CA THR A 122 -19.81 6.45 8.99
C THR A 122 -18.58 6.99 8.25
N ASP A 123 -17.79 7.83 8.92
CA ASP A 123 -16.56 8.39 8.35
C ASP A 123 -15.59 7.29 7.95
N SER A 124 -14.81 7.57 6.91
CA SER A 124 -13.76 6.68 6.41
C SER A 124 -12.73 6.41 7.51
N HIS A 125 -12.45 5.13 7.80
CA HIS A 125 -11.57 4.75 8.90
C HIS A 125 -10.82 3.44 8.68
N ILE A 126 -9.83 3.20 9.53
CA ILE A 126 -9.21 1.89 9.74
C ILE A 126 -9.73 1.35 11.07
N ASP A 127 -10.40 0.19 11.04
CA ASP A 127 -10.92 -0.49 12.22
C ASP A 127 -9.95 -1.60 12.65
N ILE A 128 -9.49 -1.54 13.89
CA ILE A 128 -8.53 -2.48 14.48
C ILE A 128 -9.19 -3.13 15.69
N HIS A 129 -9.44 -4.42 15.58
CA HIS A 129 -10.02 -5.21 16.65
C HIS A 129 -9.01 -6.22 17.18
N ILE A 130 -8.66 -6.12 18.46
CA ILE A 130 -7.68 -6.97 19.13
C ILE A 130 -8.40 -7.92 20.09
N ASN A 131 -8.34 -9.22 19.80
CA ASN A 131 -8.87 -10.26 20.66
C ASN A 131 -7.76 -11.07 21.33
N ASP A 132 -7.99 -11.43 22.59
CA ASP A 132 -7.19 -12.45 23.25
C ASP A 132 -7.54 -13.83 22.67
N SER A 133 -6.52 -14.63 22.37
CA SER A 133 -6.70 -16.05 22.11
C SER A 133 -6.28 -16.81 23.36
N CYS A 134 -6.87 -17.98 23.63
CA CYS A 134 -6.58 -18.79 24.83
C CYS A 134 -5.10 -19.24 24.98
N SER A 135 -4.17 -18.80 24.13
CA SER A 135 -2.81 -19.32 23.96
C SER A 135 -1.65 -18.32 24.14
N LYS A 136 -1.88 -17.14 24.75
CA LYS A 136 -0.93 -15.98 24.80
C LYS A 136 -0.72 -15.27 23.45
N GLU A 137 -1.27 -15.81 22.37
CA GLU A 137 -1.32 -15.16 21.06
C GLU A 137 -2.47 -14.14 21.03
N ARG A 138 -2.28 -13.05 20.29
CA ARG A 138 -3.31 -12.05 19.99
C ARG A 138 -3.75 -12.20 18.54
N LYS A 139 -5.06 -12.27 18.34
CA LYS A 139 -5.67 -12.19 17.01
C LYS A 139 -6.08 -10.74 16.77
N VAL A 140 -5.46 -10.10 15.78
CA VAL A 140 -5.78 -8.73 15.39
C VAL A 140 -6.47 -8.76 14.04
N THR A 141 -7.68 -8.22 13.96
CA THR A 141 -8.37 -8.00 12.69
C THR A 141 -8.23 -6.53 12.33
N VAL A 142 -7.71 -6.24 11.15
CA VAL A 142 -7.61 -4.88 10.62
C VAL A 142 -8.53 -4.78 9.41
N ARG A 143 -9.50 -3.86 9.45
CA ARG A 143 -10.35 -3.54 8.30
C ARG A 143 -10.01 -2.15 7.79
N PHE A 144 -9.78 -2.08 6.50
CA PHE A 144 -9.43 -0.88 5.78
C PHE A 144 -10.64 -0.39 5.01
N SER A 145 -11.14 0.80 5.35
CA SER A 145 -12.18 1.50 4.60
C SER A 145 -11.74 2.91 4.16
N ASP A 146 -10.56 3.34 4.59
CA ASP A 146 -9.93 4.63 4.32
C ASP A 146 -9.57 4.83 2.84
N VAL A 147 -9.16 3.76 2.16
CA VAL A 147 -8.72 3.80 0.76
C VAL A 147 -9.67 3.01 -0.14
N LEU A 148 -10.13 3.68 -1.21
CA LEU A 148 -10.90 3.05 -2.29
C LEU A 148 -9.98 2.38 -3.32
N PHE A 149 -10.47 1.29 -3.90
CA PHE A 149 -9.87 0.62 -5.06
C PHE A 149 -10.96 0.18 -6.04
N PRO A 150 -10.65 0.05 -7.35
CA PRO A 150 -11.63 -0.25 -8.38
C PRO A 150 -12.11 -1.71 -8.32
N THR A 151 -13.32 -1.96 -8.83
CA THR A 151 -13.81 -3.33 -9.05
C THR A 151 -13.09 -3.98 -10.24
N ARG A 152 -13.23 -5.30 -10.40
CA ARG A 152 -12.65 -5.98 -11.57
C ARG A 152 -13.29 -5.49 -12.87
N GLU A 153 -14.60 -5.20 -12.84
CA GLU A 153 -15.34 -4.67 -13.99
C GLU A 153 -14.83 -3.28 -14.40
N GLN A 154 -14.48 -2.43 -13.44
CA GLN A 154 -13.85 -1.13 -13.74
C GLN A 154 -12.47 -1.30 -14.36
N VAL A 155 -11.64 -2.22 -13.84
CA VAL A 155 -10.33 -2.57 -14.41
C VAL A 155 -10.49 -3.02 -15.86
N ASP A 156 -11.40 -3.96 -16.14
CA ASP A 156 -11.61 -4.51 -17.47
C ASP A 156 -12.17 -3.44 -18.43
N ALA A 157 -13.04 -2.54 -17.95
CA ALA A 157 -13.56 -1.41 -18.72
C ALA A 157 -12.44 -0.44 -19.14
N TRP A 158 -11.52 -0.09 -18.23
CA TRP A 158 -10.39 0.79 -18.56
C TRP A 158 -9.40 0.12 -19.51
N ARG A 159 -9.13 -1.18 -19.34
CA ARG A 159 -8.29 -1.94 -20.29
C ARG A 159 -8.88 -1.93 -21.70
N ALA A 160 -10.20 -2.05 -21.82
CA ALA A 160 -10.90 -1.95 -23.09
C ALA A 160 -10.86 -0.50 -23.66
N GLU A 161 -11.06 0.51 -22.82
CA GLU A 161 -11.01 1.92 -23.20
C GLU A 161 -9.67 2.31 -23.83
N VAL A 162 -8.57 1.85 -23.24
CA VAL A 162 -7.21 2.15 -23.73
C VAL A 162 -6.70 1.17 -24.78
N LEU A 163 -7.52 0.18 -25.16
CA LEU A 163 -7.14 -0.92 -26.04
C LEU A 163 -5.81 -1.59 -25.59
N LEU A 164 -5.71 -1.94 -24.31
CA LEU A 164 -4.49 -2.53 -23.74
C LEU A 164 -4.19 -3.89 -24.39
N PRO A 165 -2.99 -4.15 -24.92
CA PRO A 165 -2.68 -5.43 -25.54
C PRO A 165 -2.81 -6.63 -24.58
N ASP A 166 -3.32 -7.76 -25.09
CA ASP A 166 -3.55 -8.99 -24.32
C ASP A 166 -2.32 -9.46 -23.53
N HIS A 167 -1.12 -9.37 -24.10
CA HIS A 167 0.10 -9.80 -23.42
C HIS A 167 0.45 -8.91 -22.21
N ILE A 168 0.16 -7.60 -22.29
CA ILE A 168 0.33 -6.68 -21.15
C ILE A 168 -0.75 -6.98 -20.10
N GLN A 169 -1.99 -7.22 -20.51
CA GLN A 169 -3.06 -7.60 -19.58
C GLN A 169 -2.70 -8.86 -18.78
N LYS A 170 -2.17 -9.90 -19.46
CA LYS A 170 -1.71 -11.15 -18.82
C LYS A 170 -0.56 -10.89 -17.84
N HIS A 171 0.41 -10.07 -18.21
CA HIS A 171 1.50 -9.66 -17.32
C HIS A 171 0.95 -8.95 -16.06
N CYS A 172 0.11 -7.93 -16.24
CA CYS A 172 -0.52 -7.20 -15.13
C CYS A 172 -1.32 -8.11 -14.20
N ASP A 173 -2.12 -9.02 -14.75
CA ASP A 173 -2.89 -9.97 -13.95
C ASP A 173 -1.97 -10.87 -13.10
N LYS A 174 -0.83 -11.31 -13.65
CA LYS A 174 0.16 -12.11 -12.92
C LYS A 174 0.92 -11.32 -11.85
N VAL A 175 1.28 -10.08 -12.13
CA VAL A 175 1.86 -9.17 -11.12
C VAL A 175 0.87 -8.96 -9.97
N GLY A 176 -0.42 -8.71 -10.28
CA GLY A 176 -1.47 -8.57 -9.29
C GLY A 176 -1.67 -9.83 -8.45
N GLU A 177 -1.69 -11.02 -9.07
CA GLU A 177 -1.76 -12.32 -8.37
C GLU A 177 -0.60 -12.50 -7.39
N LEU A 178 0.62 -12.22 -7.84
CA LEU A 178 1.81 -12.37 -7.02
C LEU A 178 1.84 -11.35 -5.88
N ALA A 179 1.54 -10.08 -6.16
CA ALA A 179 1.51 -9.02 -5.16
C ALA A 179 0.49 -9.30 -4.05
N GLU A 180 -0.71 -9.76 -4.42
CA GLU A 180 -1.74 -10.20 -3.47
C GLU A 180 -1.24 -11.37 -2.61
N ARG A 181 -0.63 -12.38 -3.24
CA ARG A 181 -0.07 -13.55 -2.53
C ARG A 181 1.00 -13.13 -1.52
N ILE A 182 1.88 -12.19 -1.90
CA ILE A 182 2.90 -11.63 -1.01
C ILE A 182 2.23 -10.90 0.15
N GLY A 183 1.26 -10.01 -0.12
CA GLY A 183 0.53 -9.30 0.92
C GLY A 183 -0.13 -10.25 1.92
N ARG A 184 -0.80 -11.30 1.43
CA ARG A 184 -1.41 -12.33 2.31
C ARG A 184 -0.37 -13.05 3.16
N TYR A 185 0.81 -13.34 2.60
CA TYR A 185 1.92 -13.93 3.35
C TYR A 185 2.44 -12.98 4.44
N LEU A 186 2.66 -11.69 4.13
CA LEU A 186 3.12 -10.70 5.12
C LEU A 186 2.11 -10.54 6.28
N ALA A 187 0.80 -10.54 5.97
CA ALA A 187 -0.25 -10.54 6.98
C ALA A 187 -0.18 -11.77 7.91
N GLN A 188 0.07 -12.97 7.34
CA GLN A 188 0.32 -14.17 8.14
C GLN A 188 1.57 -14.08 9.01
N GLN A 189 2.56 -13.28 8.61
CA GLN A 189 3.75 -12.97 9.42
C GLN A 189 3.51 -11.86 10.47
N GLY A 190 2.30 -11.32 10.55
CA GLY A 190 1.91 -10.29 11.52
C GLY A 190 2.17 -8.86 11.06
N GLN A 191 2.33 -8.61 9.76
CA GLN A 191 2.50 -7.27 9.19
C GLN A 191 1.18 -6.75 8.59
N CYS A 192 0.84 -5.51 8.89
CA CYS A 192 -0.23 -4.80 8.20
C CYS A 192 0.17 -4.51 6.76
N VAL A 193 -0.74 -4.82 5.84
CA VAL A 193 -0.62 -4.65 4.39
C VAL A 193 -2.02 -4.74 3.78
N ARG A 194 -2.21 -4.25 2.56
CA ARG A 194 -3.48 -4.26 1.83
C ARG A 194 -3.45 -5.19 0.60
N PRO A 195 -3.70 -6.51 0.75
CA PRO A 195 -3.59 -7.46 -0.35
C PRO A 195 -4.53 -7.18 -1.53
N LEU A 196 -5.75 -6.68 -1.29
CA LEU A 196 -6.69 -6.38 -2.37
C LEU A 196 -6.33 -5.10 -3.10
N LEU A 197 -5.85 -4.07 -2.37
CA LEU A 197 -5.26 -2.89 -3.01
C LEU A 197 -4.05 -3.27 -3.87
N LEU A 198 -3.17 -4.14 -3.37
CA LEU A 198 -2.02 -4.68 -4.12
C LEU A 198 -2.44 -5.42 -5.38
N ARG A 199 -3.50 -6.24 -5.29
CA ARG A 199 -4.06 -6.93 -6.47
C ARG A 199 -4.43 -5.93 -7.56
N ARG A 200 -5.19 -4.88 -7.20
CA ARG A 200 -5.59 -3.83 -8.16
C ARG A 200 -4.42 -3.00 -8.66
N ALA A 201 -3.41 -2.77 -7.82
CA ALA A 201 -2.22 -2.05 -8.22
C ALA A 201 -1.45 -2.83 -9.29
N GLY A 202 -1.24 -4.13 -9.09
CA GLY A 202 -0.61 -5.00 -10.08
C GLY A 202 -1.41 -5.12 -11.38
N GLU A 203 -2.74 -5.18 -11.31
CA GLU A 203 -3.58 -5.24 -12.52
C GLU A 203 -3.53 -3.96 -13.38
N LEU A 204 -3.14 -2.83 -12.80
CA LEU A 204 -3.19 -1.50 -13.44
C LEU A 204 -1.83 -0.82 -13.59
N HIS A 205 -0.74 -1.39 -13.06
CA HIS A 205 0.57 -0.75 -13.04
C HIS A 205 1.06 -0.36 -14.44
N ASP A 206 0.80 -1.22 -15.42
CA ASP A 206 1.18 -1.06 -16.83
C ASP A 206 0.00 -0.61 -17.73
N LEU A 207 -1.09 -0.05 -17.15
CA LEU A 207 -2.32 0.29 -17.88
C LEU A 207 -2.07 1.20 -19.10
N LEU A 208 -1.08 2.08 -19.03
CA LEU A 208 -0.71 3.00 -20.10
C LEU A 208 0.65 2.67 -20.69
N ARG A 209 1.11 1.41 -20.63
CA ARG A 209 2.45 0.99 -21.08
C ARG A 209 2.81 1.43 -22.51
N PHE A 210 1.81 1.55 -23.38
CA PHE A 210 1.98 2.00 -24.76
C PHE A 210 2.47 3.45 -24.91
N VAL A 211 2.39 4.30 -23.87
CA VAL A 211 2.93 5.66 -23.95
C VAL A 211 4.46 5.66 -24.10
N ASP A 212 5.12 4.61 -23.60
CA ASP A 212 6.57 4.42 -23.67
C ASP A 212 7.05 3.55 -24.84
N PHE A 213 6.14 3.10 -25.72
CA PHE A 213 6.54 2.30 -26.87
C PHE A 213 7.46 3.11 -27.80
N ARG A 214 8.76 2.80 -27.76
CA ARG A 214 9.73 3.35 -28.69
C ARG A 214 9.64 2.61 -30.04
N PRO A 215 9.69 3.33 -31.17
CA PRO A 215 9.81 2.71 -32.48
C PRO A 215 11.02 1.76 -32.52
N GLY A 216 10.80 0.48 -32.84
CA GLY A 216 11.86 -0.52 -32.96
C GLY A 216 12.37 -1.15 -31.66
N ALA A 217 11.80 -0.83 -30.49
CA ALA A 217 12.28 -1.32 -29.18
C ALA A 217 11.48 -2.50 -28.59
N SER A 218 10.44 -2.99 -29.27
CA SER A 218 9.70 -4.17 -28.83
C SER A 218 10.21 -5.42 -29.57
N PRO A 219 10.85 -6.37 -28.88
CA PRO A 219 11.18 -7.66 -29.46
C PRO A 219 9.95 -8.56 -29.37
N GLN A 220 9.11 -8.50 -30.40
CA GLN A 220 8.24 -9.56 -30.90
C GLN A 220 7.47 -8.97 -32.07
N ASP A 221 7.33 -9.73 -33.14
CA ASP A 221 6.60 -9.43 -34.38
C ASP A 221 5.08 -9.25 -34.16
N MET A 222 4.68 -8.45 -33.17
CA MET A 222 3.29 -8.16 -32.87
C MET A 222 2.86 -6.90 -33.63
N GLU A 223 2.12 -7.11 -34.72
CA GLU A 223 1.45 -6.05 -35.43
C GLU A 223 0.25 -5.53 -34.61
N TYR A 224 0.37 -4.31 -34.10
CA TYR A 224 -0.77 -3.60 -33.53
C TYR A 224 -1.64 -2.99 -34.63
N THR A 225 -2.96 -3.11 -34.47
CA THR A 225 -3.95 -2.59 -35.42
C THR A 225 -3.91 -1.05 -35.52
N ASP A 226 -4.34 -0.49 -36.65
CA ASP A 226 -4.44 0.96 -36.82
C ASP A 226 -5.37 1.61 -35.81
N ALA A 227 -6.41 0.90 -35.37
CA ALA A 227 -7.32 1.35 -34.32
C ALA A 227 -6.58 1.54 -32.98
N MET A 228 -5.74 0.57 -32.59
CA MET A 228 -4.91 0.67 -31.38
C MET A 228 -3.94 1.85 -31.49
N ARG A 229 -3.22 1.97 -32.61
CA ARG A 229 -2.28 3.08 -32.84
C ARG A 229 -2.97 4.45 -32.76
N SER A 230 -4.16 4.59 -33.35
CA SER A 230 -4.94 5.83 -33.30
C SER A 230 -5.43 6.17 -31.89
N CYS A 231 -5.91 5.16 -31.15
CA CYS A 231 -6.29 5.31 -29.74
C CYS A 231 -5.09 5.78 -28.90
N TRP A 232 -3.95 5.09 -29.00
CA TRP A 232 -2.76 5.41 -28.21
C TRP A 232 -2.17 6.78 -28.51
N ASN A 233 -2.20 7.22 -29.77
CA ASN A 233 -1.81 8.59 -30.13
C ASN A 233 -2.66 9.64 -29.40
N THR A 234 -3.93 9.35 -29.13
CA THR A 234 -4.81 10.25 -28.37
C THR A 234 -4.40 10.30 -26.90
N TRP A 235 -4.08 9.15 -26.31
CA TRP A 235 -3.60 9.05 -24.93
C TRP A 235 -2.22 9.67 -24.72
N GLN A 236 -1.28 9.48 -25.65
CA GLN A 236 0.04 10.13 -25.62
C GLN A 236 -0.07 11.66 -25.66
N LYS A 237 -1.03 12.22 -26.40
CA LYS A 237 -1.31 13.66 -26.39
C LYS A 237 -1.92 14.15 -25.08
N LYS A 238 -2.68 13.28 -24.38
CA LYS A 238 -3.27 13.58 -23.08
C LYS A 238 -2.23 13.61 -21.95
N TYR A 239 -1.19 12.78 -22.05
CA TYR A 239 -0.09 12.68 -21.07
C TYR A 239 1.27 12.99 -21.73
N PRO A 240 1.48 14.24 -22.20
CA PRO A 240 2.66 14.57 -22.99
C PRO A 240 3.94 14.46 -22.16
N GLY A 241 4.91 13.69 -22.66
CA GLY A 241 6.23 13.56 -22.05
C GLY A 241 6.28 12.73 -20.75
N MET A 242 5.16 12.12 -20.36
CA MET A 242 5.12 11.22 -19.19
C MET A 242 5.53 9.80 -19.57
N HIS A 243 6.27 9.15 -18.69
CA HIS A 243 6.41 7.69 -18.69
C HIS A 243 5.12 7.01 -18.22
N HIS A 244 4.94 5.73 -18.54
CA HIS A 244 3.73 4.98 -18.28
C HIS A 244 3.34 4.94 -16.80
N GLU A 245 4.30 4.89 -15.88
CA GLU A 245 4.04 4.88 -14.44
C GLU A 245 3.35 6.19 -14.01
N ALA A 246 3.91 7.33 -14.45
CA ALA A 246 3.36 8.66 -14.17
C ALA A 246 2.00 8.87 -14.86
N ALA A 247 1.87 8.41 -16.11
CA ALA A 247 0.61 8.49 -16.84
C ALA A 247 -0.49 7.64 -16.19
N ALA A 248 -0.19 6.41 -15.78
CA ALA A 248 -1.12 5.52 -15.12
C ALA A 248 -1.53 6.06 -13.74
N ALA A 249 -0.58 6.61 -12.98
CA ALA A 249 -0.88 7.30 -11.73
C ALA A 249 -1.83 8.49 -11.94
N ALA A 250 -1.53 9.36 -12.91
CA ALA A 250 -2.39 10.51 -13.25
C ALA A 250 -3.78 10.08 -13.73
N PHE A 251 -3.88 8.98 -14.48
CA PHE A 251 -5.16 8.38 -14.85
C PHE A 251 -5.96 7.96 -13.61
N LEU A 252 -5.34 7.24 -12.67
CA LEU A 252 -6.00 6.75 -11.45
C LEU A 252 -6.42 7.89 -10.52
N HIS A 253 -5.57 8.90 -10.37
CA HIS A 253 -5.88 10.13 -9.62
C HIS A 253 -7.13 10.80 -10.20
N GLY A 254 -7.20 10.95 -11.53
CA GLY A 254 -8.36 11.53 -12.22
C GLY A 254 -9.65 10.73 -12.08
N HIS A 255 -9.57 9.46 -11.71
CA HIS A 255 -10.72 8.57 -11.47
C HIS A 255 -11.07 8.42 -9.97
N GLY A 256 -10.44 9.20 -9.08
CA GLY A 256 -10.72 9.17 -7.64
C GLY A 256 -9.97 8.08 -6.87
N PHE A 257 -8.96 7.45 -7.48
CA PHE A 257 -8.15 6.40 -6.85
C PHE A 257 -6.73 6.90 -6.56
N ALA A 258 -6.63 8.01 -5.82
CA ALA A 258 -5.37 8.69 -5.54
C ALA A 258 -4.30 7.78 -4.92
N ALA A 259 -4.66 7.07 -3.84
CA ALA A 259 -3.78 6.12 -3.16
C ALA A 259 -3.26 5.00 -4.08
N LEU A 260 -4.12 4.47 -4.95
CA LEU A 260 -3.73 3.46 -5.93
C LEU A 260 -2.77 4.03 -6.98
N GLY A 261 -3.02 5.26 -7.43
CA GLY A 261 -2.11 6.00 -8.30
C GLY A 261 -0.74 6.23 -7.65
N ASP A 262 -0.69 6.55 -6.36
CA ASP A 262 0.57 6.71 -5.61
C ASP A 262 1.36 5.39 -5.52
N ILE A 263 0.67 4.25 -5.39
CA ILE A 263 1.31 2.93 -5.41
C ILE A 263 1.88 2.64 -6.80
N VAL A 264 1.10 2.90 -7.85
CA VAL A 264 1.50 2.69 -9.25
C VAL A 264 2.59 3.68 -9.67
N ALA A 265 2.65 4.89 -9.14
CA ALA A 265 3.67 5.86 -9.55
C ALA A 265 5.11 5.39 -9.28
N LEU A 266 5.33 4.56 -8.24
CA LEU A 266 6.66 4.21 -7.75
C LEU A 266 7.09 2.76 -8.06
N HIS A 267 6.44 2.06 -9.00
CA HIS A 267 6.92 0.74 -9.43
C HIS A 267 8.03 0.84 -10.51
N GLY A 268 8.23 2.04 -11.07
CA GLY A 268 9.33 2.37 -11.98
C GLY A 268 10.64 2.70 -11.26
N TYR A 269 11.75 2.73 -12.01
CA TYR A 269 13.10 2.96 -11.48
C TYR A 269 13.28 4.35 -10.84
N ASP A 270 12.65 5.39 -11.39
CA ASP A 270 12.84 6.77 -10.93
C ASP A 270 12.05 7.08 -9.62
N GLY A 271 11.36 6.09 -9.05
CA GLY A 271 10.46 6.25 -7.90
C GLY A 271 11.09 6.11 -6.51
N PHE A 272 12.34 5.64 -6.41
CA PHE A 272 13.02 5.49 -5.11
C PHE A 272 14.19 6.45 -5.00
N SER A 273 13.97 7.59 -4.34
CA SER A 273 15.09 8.35 -3.77
C SER A 273 15.71 7.49 -2.65
N GLN A 274 17.03 7.54 -2.48
CA GLN A 274 17.70 6.81 -1.38
C GLN A 274 17.27 7.32 0.01
N GLU A 275 16.58 8.46 0.08
CA GLU A 275 16.24 9.17 1.31
C GLU A 275 14.86 8.77 1.87
N GLU A 276 13.90 8.38 1.03
CA GLU A 276 12.55 7.97 1.47
C GLU A 276 12.30 6.48 1.26
N LYS A 277 12.04 5.73 2.35
CA LYS A 277 11.70 4.31 2.26
C LYS A 277 10.28 4.16 1.67
N PRO A 278 10.07 3.27 0.68
CA PRO A 278 8.74 2.97 0.15
C PRO A 278 7.69 2.68 1.23
N MET A 279 6.45 3.05 0.94
CA MET A 279 5.30 2.40 1.57
C MET A 279 5.32 0.89 1.26
N THR A 280 4.73 0.09 2.14
CA THR A 280 4.77 -1.37 2.05
C THR A 280 4.28 -1.85 0.68
N GLU A 281 3.14 -1.32 0.20
CA GLU A 281 2.53 -1.77 -1.04
C GLU A 281 3.35 -1.37 -2.28
N GLN A 282 4.03 -0.22 -2.26
CA GLN A 282 4.93 0.20 -3.34
C GLN A 282 6.11 -0.78 -3.48
N GLY A 283 6.74 -1.12 -2.35
CA GLY A 283 7.85 -2.09 -2.34
C GLY A 283 7.41 -3.49 -2.78
N VAL A 284 6.22 -3.93 -2.36
CA VAL A 284 5.66 -5.24 -2.77
C VAL A 284 5.30 -5.26 -4.26
N LEU A 285 4.66 -4.21 -4.78
CA LEU A 285 4.33 -4.11 -6.21
C LEU A 285 5.60 -4.14 -7.06
N TYR A 286 6.59 -3.31 -6.71
CA TYR A 286 7.87 -3.28 -7.40
C TYR A 286 8.52 -4.66 -7.44
N TYR A 287 8.63 -5.32 -6.28
CA TYR A 287 9.26 -6.62 -6.19
C TYR A 287 8.47 -7.69 -6.97
N ALA A 288 7.13 -7.64 -6.94
CA ALA A 288 6.30 -8.56 -7.71
C ALA A 288 6.59 -8.42 -9.22
N ASP A 289 6.60 -7.22 -9.79
CA ASP A 289 6.98 -7.00 -11.19
C ASP A 289 8.38 -7.57 -11.52
N LYS A 290 9.38 -7.34 -10.65
CA LYS A 290 10.74 -7.88 -10.85
C LYS A 290 10.83 -9.41 -10.72
N ARG A 291 9.77 -10.09 -10.29
CA ARG A 291 9.69 -11.55 -10.24
C ARG A 291 8.99 -12.14 -11.47
N LEU A 292 8.53 -11.33 -12.42
CA LEU A 292 7.81 -11.81 -13.60
C LEU A 292 8.66 -11.74 -14.87
N LYS A 293 8.87 -12.88 -15.53
CA LYS A 293 9.39 -12.98 -16.90
C LYS A 293 8.19 -13.24 -17.81
N PHE A 294 7.74 -12.19 -18.51
CA PHE A 294 6.43 -12.18 -19.18
C PHE A 294 5.31 -12.45 -18.16
N ASP A 295 4.69 -13.62 -18.17
CA ASP A 295 3.61 -14.05 -17.29
C ASP A 295 4.02 -15.21 -16.34
N GLU A 296 5.32 -15.53 -16.28
CA GLU A 296 5.88 -16.57 -15.40
C GLU A 296 6.64 -15.99 -14.21
N VAL A 297 6.34 -16.50 -13.00
CA VAL A 297 7.05 -16.12 -11.78
C VAL A 297 8.39 -16.86 -11.73
N VAL A 298 9.49 -16.12 -11.75
CA VAL A 298 10.86 -16.63 -11.77
C VAL A 298 11.69 -16.05 -10.62
N PRO A 299 12.79 -16.69 -10.19
CA PRO A 299 13.76 -16.08 -9.27
C PRO A 299 14.36 -14.80 -9.85
N LEU A 300 14.82 -13.89 -8.97
CA LEU A 300 15.45 -12.63 -9.39
C LEU A 300 16.66 -12.86 -10.30
N ASP A 301 17.51 -13.84 -10.01
CA ASP A 301 18.69 -14.12 -10.84
C ASP A 301 18.32 -14.56 -12.27
N GLU A 302 17.25 -15.34 -12.42
CA GLU A 302 16.72 -15.70 -13.75
C GLU A 302 16.14 -14.48 -14.45
N ARG A 303 15.38 -13.65 -13.74
CA ARG A 303 14.85 -12.39 -14.28
C ARG A 303 15.97 -11.49 -14.78
N PHE A 304 17.03 -11.32 -13.99
CA PHE A 304 18.14 -10.44 -14.32
C PHE A 304 18.93 -10.98 -15.50
N ALA A 305 19.13 -12.30 -15.60
CA ALA A 305 19.74 -12.92 -16.77
C ALA A 305 18.93 -12.63 -18.06
N ASP A 306 17.61 -12.75 -18.00
CA ASP A 306 16.71 -12.40 -19.10
C ASP A 306 16.79 -10.91 -19.48
N LEU A 307 16.84 -10.00 -18.49
CA LEU A 307 17.00 -8.56 -18.76
C LEU A 307 18.35 -8.23 -19.40
N HIS A 308 19.44 -8.92 -19.03
CA HIS A 308 20.75 -8.70 -19.66
C HIS A 308 20.74 -9.06 -21.14
N VAL A 309 19.95 -10.05 -21.54
CA VAL A 309 19.79 -10.43 -22.95
C VAL A 309 18.92 -9.42 -23.69
N ARG A 310 17.79 -8.98 -23.10
CA ARG A 310 16.83 -8.08 -23.78
C ARG A 310 17.24 -6.62 -23.80
N TYR A 311 17.93 -6.16 -22.76
CA TYR A 311 18.30 -4.75 -22.56
C TYR A 311 19.75 -4.63 -22.04
N PRO A 312 20.75 -5.08 -22.82
CA PRO A 312 22.15 -5.13 -22.38
C PRO A 312 22.68 -3.76 -21.94
N ASP A 313 22.38 -2.70 -22.68
CA ASP A 313 22.84 -1.34 -22.35
C ASP A 313 22.26 -0.82 -21.03
N PHE A 314 20.97 -1.08 -20.79
CA PHE A 314 20.31 -0.68 -19.54
C PHE A 314 20.90 -1.45 -18.35
N MET A 315 21.10 -2.76 -18.50
CA MET A 315 21.63 -3.59 -17.42
C MET A 315 23.10 -3.27 -17.09
N ALA A 316 23.88 -2.84 -18.09
CA ALA A 316 25.25 -2.36 -17.88
C ALA A 316 25.32 -0.97 -17.23
N SER A 317 24.25 -0.16 -17.35
CA SER A 317 24.18 1.18 -16.78
C SER A 317 24.12 1.16 -15.25
N GLU A 318 24.46 2.30 -14.62
CA GLU A 318 24.31 2.48 -13.18
C GLU A 318 22.86 2.25 -12.72
N LYS A 319 21.90 2.65 -13.55
CA LYS A 319 20.47 2.43 -13.28
C LYS A 319 20.12 0.94 -13.21
N GLY A 320 20.63 0.13 -14.15
CA GLY A 320 20.40 -1.31 -14.15
C GLY A 320 20.95 -2.01 -12.90
N LYS A 321 22.12 -1.57 -12.42
CA LYS A 321 22.75 -2.12 -11.20
C LYS A 321 21.95 -1.78 -9.94
N ILE A 322 21.59 -0.51 -9.75
CA ILE A 322 20.79 -0.05 -8.61
C ILE A 322 19.44 -0.78 -8.58
N MET A 323 18.80 -0.98 -9.74
CA MET A 323 17.55 -1.76 -9.84
C MET A 323 17.73 -3.18 -9.31
N CYS A 324 18.80 -3.88 -9.69
CA CYS A 324 19.07 -5.24 -9.23
C CYS A 324 19.35 -5.31 -7.73
N GLU A 325 20.12 -4.36 -7.20
CA GLU A 325 20.43 -4.26 -5.77
C GLU A 325 19.16 -4.01 -4.95
N MET A 326 18.35 -3.04 -5.36
CA MET A 326 17.10 -2.70 -4.69
C MET A 326 16.11 -3.86 -4.68
N ALA A 327 15.97 -4.58 -5.79
CA ALA A 327 15.12 -5.77 -5.86
C ALA A 327 15.60 -6.88 -4.89
N ARG A 328 16.91 -7.11 -4.78
CA ARG A 328 17.49 -8.08 -3.84
C ARG A 328 17.31 -7.66 -2.39
N ASP A 329 17.46 -6.38 -2.09
CA ASP A 329 17.28 -5.87 -0.74
C ASP A 329 15.81 -5.89 -0.32
N LEU A 330 14.89 -5.61 -1.23
CA LEU A 330 13.46 -5.84 -1.02
C LEU A 330 13.16 -7.32 -0.76
N GLU A 331 13.73 -8.26 -1.53
CA GLU A 331 13.56 -9.70 -1.29
C GLU A 331 13.98 -10.09 0.13
N LYS A 332 15.15 -9.65 0.58
CA LYS A 332 15.64 -9.94 1.95
C LYS A 332 14.74 -9.33 3.02
N ASN A 333 14.24 -8.12 2.81
CA ASN A 333 13.39 -7.42 3.76
C ASN A 333 12.00 -8.05 3.86
N LEU A 334 11.42 -8.44 2.72
CA LEU A 334 10.12 -9.10 2.65
C LEU A 334 10.19 -10.56 3.15
N PHE A 335 11.31 -11.23 2.88
CA PHE A 335 11.49 -12.66 3.14
C PHE A 335 12.82 -12.94 3.88
N PRO A 336 12.97 -12.51 5.14
CA PRO A 336 14.21 -12.72 5.90
C PRO A 336 14.52 -14.21 6.16
N LYS A 337 13.55 -15.10 5.95
CA LYS A 337 13.69 -16.57 6.06
C LYS A 337 13.74 -17.28 4.70
N GLY A 338 13.87 -16.53 3.59
CA GLY A 338 13.78 -17.05 2.23
C GLY A 338 12.37 -16.97 1.65
N VAL A 339 12.30 -16.92 0.32
CA VAL A 339 11.05 -16.80 -0.43
C VAL A 339 10.23 -18.08 -0.27
N PRO A 340 8.95 -17.99 0.13
CA PRO A 340 8.13 -19.17 0.44
C PRO A 340 7.45 -19.79 -0.80
N PHE A 341 7.80 -19.36 -2.03
CA PHE A 341 7.13 -19.76 -3.26
C PHE A 341 7.98 -19.66 -4.52
#